data_AF-A0A148KKZ7-F1
#
_entry.id   AF-A0A148KKZ7-F1
#
_cell.length_a   1.000
_cell.length_b   1.000
_cell.length_c   1.000
_cell.angle_alpha   90.00
_cell.angle_beta   90.00
_cell.angle_gamma   90.00
#
_symmetry.space_group_name_H-M   'P 1'
#
loop_
_entity.id
_entity.type
_entity.pdbx_description
1 polymer ?
#
loop_
_entity_poly.entity_id
_entity_poly.type
_entity_poly.pdbx_seq_one_letter_code
_entity_poly.pdbx_strand_id
1 'polypeptide(L)'
;MESKKTNSRYYFYLLLGGLLLFAFLCLLVTASIYFYFFSGPIGNQETFAQFGDFMGGVLNPIFSFLTIFLLVGSLALQRQELSKVIEELELTRHVHQSTVNMSHYEYILEEFERGNSGMHEAASGFADKLDELITLDNSSKEIGNTNEYSMLNILSNDPLMTIASQKGYFPPQGLLGVKINARDFNEKLEVLDASVKVMLGEIKQLKSLGCPELRAKAFIQVGRDLILERYDSSIINNTARKNISTNIKHFDEFREAFKNYP
;
A
#
# COMPACT_ATOMS: atom_id res chain seq x y z
N MET A 1 3.84 -28.22 17.02
CA MET A 1 4.48 -27.17 17.85
C MET A 1 3.85 -27.03 19.24
N GLU A 2 2.61 -27.48 19.49
CA GLU A 2 1.94 -27.38 20.80
C GLU A 2 2.53 -28.27 21.91
N SER A 3 3.00 -29.48 21.59
CA SER A 3 3.52 -30.44 22.59
C SER A 3 4.75 -29.94 23.38
N LYS A 4 5.56 -29.01 22.83
CA LYS A 4 6.79 -28.53 23.48
C LYS A 4 6.51 -27.42 24.52
N LYS A 5 5.37 -26.74 24.42
CA LYS A 5 5.01 -25.55 25.22
C LYS A 5 4.44 -25.93 26.59
N THR A 6 3.71 -27.04 26.68
CA THR A 6 3.15 -27.62 27.91
C THR A 6 4.25 -28.15 28.84
N ASN A 7 5.28 -28.80 28.28
CA ASN A 7 6.41 -29.32 29.06
C ASN A 7 7.20 -28.20 29.76
N SER A 8 7.43 -27.06 29.11
CA SER A 8 8.19 -25.95 29.73
C SER A 8 7.48 -25.35 30.94
N ARG A 9 6.14 -25.26 30.92
CA ARG A 9 5.35 -24.80 32.08
C ARG A 9 5.38 -25.81 33.21
N TYR A 10 5.28 -27.10 32.89
CA TYR A 10 5.39 -28.18 33.88
C TYR A 10 6.73 -28.17 34.63
N TYR A 11 7.86 -28.03 33.91
CA TYR A 11 9.17 -27.94 34.56
C TYR A 11 9.31 -26.70 35.44
N PHE A 12 8.71 -25.57 35.06
CA PHE A 12 8.71 -24.36 35.89
C PHE A 12 7.96 -24.59 37.22
N TYR A 13 6.77 -25.19 37.19
CA TYR A 13 6.02 -25.50 38.42
C TYR A 13 6.70 -26.60 39.26
N LEU A 14 7.32 -27.59 38.63
CA LEU A 14 8.10 -28.62 39.31
C LEU A 14 9.32 -28.01 40.01
N LEU A 15 10.04 -27.12 39.32
CA LEU A 15 11.18 -26.39 39.89
C LEU A 15 10.72 -25.51 41.05
N LEU A 16 9.67 -24.71 40.87
CA LEU A 16 9.12 -23.85 41.92
C LEU A 16 8.66 -24.66 43.15
N GLY A 17 7.96 -25.77 42.93
CA GLY A 17 7.52 -26.68 43.99
C GLY A 17 8.69 -27.34 44.71
N GLY A 18 9.69 -27.81 43.98
CA GLY A 18 10.92 -28.37 44.55
C GLY A 18 11.70 -27.36 45.39
N LEU A 19 11.65 -26.08 45.01
CA LEU A 19 12.33 -25.02 45.72
C LEU A 19 11.62 -24.60 47.01
N LEU A 20 10.29 -24.53 46.98
CA LEU A 20 9.48 -24.34 48.19
C LEU A 20 9.68 -25.51 49.17
N LEU A 21 9.73 -26.74 48.66
CA LEU A 21 10.04 -27.92 49.47
C LEU A 21 11.45 -27.84 50.08
N PHE A 22 12.46 -27.46 49.30
CA PHE A 22 13.83 -27.32 49.79
C PHE A 22 13.92 -26.24 50.88
N ALA A 23 13.30 -25.07 50.68
CA ALA A 23 13.23 -24.02 51.69
C ALA A 23 12.55 -24.50 52.98
N PHE A 24 11.45 -25.25 52.86
CA PHE A 24 10.74 -25.84 53.98
C PHE A 24 11.59 -26.90 54.72
N LEU A 25 12.33 -27.73 53.99
CA LEU A 25 13.26 -28.70 54.57
C LEU A 25 14.42 -28.02 55.29
N CYS A 26 14.99 -26.95 54.74
CA CYS A 26 16.01 -26.16 55.42
C CYS A 26 15.49 -25.64 56.76
N LEU A 27 14.27 -25.08 56.79
CA LEU A 27 13.62 -24.61 58.02
C LEU A 27 13.43 -25.76 59.03
N LEU A 28 12.95 -26.92 58.59
CA LEU A 28 12.76 -28.09 59.45
C LEU A 28 14.07 -28.63 60.01
N VAL A 29 15.12 -28.73 59.19
CA VAL A 29 16.45 -29.23 59.60
C VAL A 29 17.05 -28.29 60.64
N THR A 30 17.00 -26.99 60.41
CA THR A 30 17.54 -26.03 61.37
C THR A 30 16.73 -25.97 62.66
N ALA A 31 15.40 -26.07 62.59
CA ALA A 31 14.55 -26.20 63.78
C ALA A 31 14.88 -27.49 64.55
N SER A 32 15.09 -28.61 63.85
CA SER A 32 15.43 -29.91 64.45
C SER A 32 16.80 -29.89 65.13
N ILE A 33 17.82 -29.29 64.48
CA ILE A 33 19.15 -29.12 65.08
C ILE A 33 19.05 -28.26 66.35
N TYR A 34 18.25 -27.19 66.33
CA TYR A 34 18.00 -26.37 67.51
C TYR A 34 17.38 -27.18 68.65
N PHE A 35 16.26 -27.87 68.41
CA PHE A 35 15.61 -28.68 69.46
C PHE A 35 16.48 -29.83 69.98
N TYR A 36 17.37 -30.37 69.14
CA TYR A 36 18.32 -31.41 69.53
C TYR A 36 19.49 -30.89 70.38
N PHE A 37 20.03 -29.70 70.08
CA PHE A 37 21.13 -29.10 70.86
C PHE A 37 20.64 -28.35 72.11
N PHE A 38 19.42 -27.80 72.08
CA PHE A 38 18.82 -26.99 73.15
C PHE A 38 17.71 -27.75 73.92
N SER A 39 17.86 -29.05 74.14
CA SER A 39 16.96 -29.83 75.02
C SER A 39 17.21 -29.57 76.53
N GLY A 40 17.30 -28.29 76.91
CA GLY A 40 17.42 -27.77 78.28
C GLY A 40 16.33 -26.72 78.58
N PRO A 41 16.31 -26.06 79.75
CA PRO A 41 15.31 -25.04 80.07
C PRO A 41 15.29 -23.94 79.01
N ILE A 42 14.11 -23.36 78.75
CA ILE A 42 13.87 -22.34 77.69
C ILE A 42 15.01 -21.32 77.70
N GLY A 43 15.79 -21.27 76.62
CA GLY A 43 17.03 -20.49 76.53
C GLY A 43 16.83 -18.99 76.78
N ASN A 44 17.91 -18.30 77.14
CA ASN A 44 17.90 -16.84 77.33
C ASN A 44 17.88 -16.09 75.99
N GLN A 45 17.56 -14.79 76.02
CA GLN A 45 17.48 -13.93 74.82
C GLN A 45 18.72 -14.00 73.90
N GLU A 46 19.92 -14.14 74.47
CA GLU A 46 21.18 -14.28 73.73
C GLU A 46 21.24 -15.56 72.88
N THR A 47 20.70 -16.67 73.39
CA THR A 47 20.68 -17.95 72.67
C THR A 47 19.69 -17.93 71.49
N PHE A 48 18.59 -17.20 71.63
CA PHE A 48 17.65 -16.95 70.53
C PHE A 48 18.23 -16.01 69.47
N ALA A 49 19.02 -15.00 69.88
CA ALA A 49 19.72 -14.12 68.94
C ALA A 49 20.74 -14.90 68.10
N GLN A 50 21.58 -15.72 68.72
CA GLN A 50 22.55 -16.57 68.01
C GLN A 50 21.89 -17.58 67.06
N PHE A 51 20.73 -18.13 67.45
CA PHE A 51 19.93 -18.96 66.56
C PHE A 51 19.43 -18.18 65.35
N GLY A 52 18.86 -16.99 65.57
CA GLY A 52 18.42 -16.10 64.50
C GLY A 52 19.54 -15.74 63.53
N ASP A 53 20.76 -15.51 64.02
CA ASP A 53 21.93 -15.20 63.21
C ASP A 53 22.39 -16.38 62.35
N PHE A 54 22.38 -17.61 62.89
CA PHE A 54 22.68 -18.81 62.12
C PHE A 54 21.62 -19.07 61.03
N MET A 55 20.35 -18.98 61.42
CA MET A 55 19.20 -19.10 60.50
C MET A 55 19.28 -18.08 59.37
N GLY A 56 19.50 -16.80 59.70
CA GLY A 56 19.62 -15.72 58.74
C GLY A 56 20.86 -15.87 57.86
N GLY A 57 21.99 -16.32 58.42
CA GLY A 57 23.23 -16.54 57.70
C GLY A 57 23.15 -17.64 56.63
N VAL A 58 22.33 -18.67 56.86
CA VAL A 58 22.12 -19.77 55.90
C VAL A 58 20.96 -19.48 54.95
N LEU A 59 19.81 -19.01 55.46
CA LEU A 59 18.62 -18.82 54.64
C LEU A 59 18.70 -17.58 53.73
N ASN A 60 19.31 -16.47 54.17
CA ASN A 60 19.34 -15.25 53.34
C ASN A 60 20.09 -15.46 52.02
N PRO A 61 21.30 -16.07 51.97
CA PRO A 61 21.97 -16.34 50.70
C PRO A 61 21.16 -17.29 49.79
N ILE A 62 20.49 -18.31 50.35
CA ILE A 62 19.64 -19.25 49.60
C ILE A 62 18.45 -18.52 48.98
N PHE A 63 17.73 -17.71 49.77
CA PHE A 63 16.60 -16.92 49.27
C PHE A 63 17.02 -15.83 48.28
N SER A 64 18.21 -15.25 48.47
CA SER A 64 18.76 -14.25 47.54
C SER A 64 19.08 -14.88 46.19
N PHE A 65 19.75 -16.04 46.19
CA PHE A 65 20.03 -16.80 44.97
C PHE A 65 18.74 -17.24 44.26
N LEU A 66 17.76 -17.73 45.03
CA LEU A 66 16.43 -18.07 44.53
C LEU A 66 15.76 -16.87 43.85
N THR A 67 15.78 -15.72 44.50
CA THR A 67 15.14 -14.50 43.98
C THR A 67 15.75 -14.11 42.64
N ILE A 68 17.08 -14.16 42.51
CA ILE A 68 17.77 -13.90 41.24
C ILE A 68 17.34 -14.92 40.18
N PHE A 69 17.27 -16.21 40.52
CA PHE A 69 16.87 -17.25 39.57
C PHE A 69 15.43 -17.05 39.07
N LEU A 70 14.49 -16.77 39.99
CA LEU A 70 13.10 -16.46 39.64
C LEU A 70 12.99 -15.19 38.80
N LEU A 71 13.78 -14.17 39.11
CA LEU A 71 13.83 -12.92 38.34
C LEU A 71 14.34 -13.17 36.92
N VAL A 72 15.43 -13.92 36.75
CA VAL A 72 15.98 -14.30 35.44
C VAL A 72 14.98 -15.14 34.65
N GLY A 73 14.32 -16.11 35.29
CA GLY A 73 13.26 -16.89 34.66
C GLY A 73 12.07 -16.03 34.22
N SER A 74 11.64 -15.10 35.06
CA SER A 74 10.58 -14.13 34.75
C SER A 74 10.98 -13.23 33.56
N LEU A 75 12.19 -12.70 33.55
CA LEU A 75 12.72 -11.90 32.44
C LEU A 75 12.77 -12.70 31.13
N ALA A 76 13.18 -13.97 31.18
CA ALA A 76 13.20 -14.83 30.00
C ALA A 76 11.78 -15.06 29.43
N LEU A 77 10.80 -15.29 30.30
CA LEU A 77 9.39 -15.43 29.90
C LEU A 77 8.83 -14.13 29.32
N GLN A 78 9.05 -13.00 29.99
CA GLN A 78 8.62 -11.67 29.52
C GLN A 78 9.19 -11.35 28.13
N ARG A 79 10.47 -11.67 27.88
CA ARG A 79 11.07 -11.49 26.54
C ARG A 79 10.40 -12.35 25.48
N GLN A 80 10.06 -13.59 25.82
CA GLN A 80 9.36 -14.49 24.89
C GLN A 80 7.94 -14.01 24.59
N GLU A 81 7.24 -13.47 25.59
CA GLU A 81 5.90 -12.89 25.42
C GLU A 81 5.95 -11.63 24.54
N LEU A 82 6.90 -10.72 24.80
CA LEU A 82 7.10 -9.52 23.98
C LEU A 82 7.36 -9.86 22.51
N SER A 83 8.18 -10.88 22.24
CA SER A 83 8.44 -11.33 20.86
C SER A 83 7.16 -11.76 20.12
N LYS A 84 6.24 -12.45 20.80
CA LYS A 84 4.97 -12.88 20.21
C LYS A 84 4.02 -11.71 19.99
N VAL A 85 3.99 -10.77 20.94
CA VAL A 85 3.19 -9.54 20.80
C VAL A 85 3.65 -8.72 19.59
N ILE A 86 4.97 -8.62 19.37
CA ILE A 86 5.52 -7.94 18.19
C ILE A 86 5.08 -8.64 16.90
N GLU A 87 5.19 -9.98 16.83
CA GLU A 87 4.76 -10.76 15.67
C GLU A 87 3.26 -10.59 15.37
N GLU A 88 2.40 -10.66 16.39
CA GLU A 88 0.95 -10.44 16.23
C GLU A 88 0.63 -8.99 15.82
N LEU A 89 1.37 -8.00 16.32
CA LEU A 89 1.22 -6.59 15.93
C LEU A 89 1.64 -6.37 14.46
N GLU A 90 2.71 -7.00 14.00
CA GLU A 90 3.14 -6.94 12.60
C GLU A 90 2.10 -7.55 11.67
N LEU A 91 1.57 -8.72 12.01
CA LEU A 91 0.48 -9.35 11.26
C LEU A 91 -0.78 -8.46 11.24
N THR A 92 -1.15 -7.90 12.38
CA THR A 92 -2.31 -6.99 12.51
C THR A 92 -2.13 -5.75 11.66
N ARG A 93 -0.92 -5.14 11.65
CA ARG A 93 -0.61 -4.00 10.78
C ARG A 93 -0.75 -4.35 9.31
N HIS A 94 -0.27 -5.52 8.89
CA HIS A 94 -0.36 -5.96 7.50
C HIS A 94 -1.82 -6.17 7.06
N VAL A 95 -2.62 -6.86 7.89
CA VAL A 95 -4.06 -7.07 7.63
C VAL A 95 -4.81 -5.74 7.60
N HIS A 96 -4.51 -4.84 8.55
CA HIS A 96 -5.11 -3.51 8.61
C HIS A 96 -4.78 -2.70 7.35
N GLN A 97 -3.52 -2.69 6.91
CA GLN A 97 -3.11 -1.99 5.70
C GLN A 97 -3.78 -2.59 4.45
N SER A 98 -3.87 -3.91 4.35
CA SER A 98 -4.58 -4.58 3.24
C SER A 98 -6.07 -4.25 3.23
N THR A 99 -6.68 -4.12 4.42
CA THR A 99 -8.09 -3.72 4.57
C THR A 99 -8.32 -2.27 4.15
N VAL A 100 -7.42 -1.36 4.53
CA VAL A 100 -7.46 0.05 4.11
C VAL A 100 -7.26 0.16 2.60
N ASN A 101 -6.29 -0.55 2.03
CA ASN A 101 -6.09 -0.56 0.57
C ASN A 101 -7.32 -1.09 -0.16
N MET A 102 -7.94 -2.13 0.38
CA MET A 102 -9.18 -2.71 -0.15
C MET A 102 -10.34 -1.72 -0.13
N SER A 103 -10.58 -1.05 0.99
CA SER A 103 -11.64 -0.04 1.03
C SER A 103 -11.39 1.13 0.08
N HIS A 104 -10.12 1.52 -0.10
CA HIS A 104 -9.75 2.59 -1.03
C HIS A 104 -10.01 2.24 -2.50
N TYR A 105 -9.60 1.05 -2.96
CA TYR A 105 -9.87 0.69 -4.36
C TYR A 105 -11.35 0.41 -4.60
N GLU A 106 -12.07 -0.15 -3.63
CA GLU A 106 -13.53 -0.36 -3.75
C GLU A 106 -14.25 0.99 -3.89
N TYR A 107 -13.83 2.03 -3.16
CA TYR A 107 -14.36 3.38 -3.33
C TYR A 107 -14.12 3.93 -4.76
N ILE A 108 -12.91 3.74 -5.32
CA ILE A 108 -12.61 4.17 -6.70
C ILE A 108 -13.51 3.45 -7.70
N LEU A 109 -13.70 2.14 -7.53
CA LEU A 109 -14.56 1.33 -8.40
C LEU A 109 -16.04 1.73 -8.27
N GLU A 110 -16.52 2.03 -7.07
CA GLU A 110 -17.88 2.50 -6.83
C GLU A 110 -18.14 3.87 -7.50
N GLU A 111 -17.21 4.82 -7.39
CA GLU A 111 -17.30 6.10 -8.09
C GLU A 111 -17.25 5.94 -9.62
N PHE A 112 -16.48 4.95 -10.10
CA PHE A 112 -16.48 4.57 -11.51
C PHE A 112 -17.85 4.02 -11.95
N GLU A 113 -18.44 3.09 -11.20
CA GLU A 113 -19.76 2.54 -11.52
C GLU A 113 -20.88 3.58 -11.46
N ARG A 114 -20.75 4.60 -10.59
CA ARG A 114 -21.65 5.76 -10.54
C ARG A 114 -21.52 6.70 -11.72
N GLY A 115 -20.47 6.56 -12.53
CA GLY A 115 -20.15 7.49 -13.63
C GLY A 115 -19.49 8.79 -13.16
N ASN A 116 -19.04 8.86 -11.91
CA ASN A 116 -18.40 10.04 -11.32
C ASN A 116 -16.85 9.96 -11.32
N SER A 117 -16.27 8.83 -11.77
CA SER A 117 -14.82 8.68 -11.88
C SER A 117 -14.22 9.62 -12.92
N GLY A 118 -13.00 10.08 -12.65
CA GLY A 118 -12.19 10.77 -13.65
C GLY A 118 -11.92 9.92 -14.89
N MET A 119 -11.90 8.58 -14.78
CA MET A 119 -11.79 7.67 -15.93
C MET A 119 -12.89 7.91 -16.97
N HIS A 120 -14.16 7.94 -16.58
CA HIS A 120 -15.27 8.14 -17.52
C HIS A 120 -15.20 9.52 -18.20
N GLU A 121 -14.99 10.58 -17.41
CA GLU A 121 -14.90 11.94 -17.92
C GLU A 121 -13.71 12.10 -18.86
N ALA A 122 -12.54 11.57 -18.49
CA ALA A 122 -11.34 11.65 -19.28
C ALA A 122 -11.39 10.77 -20.54
N ALA A 123 -12.00 9.58 -20.47
CA ALA A 123 -12.15 8.70 -21.64
C ALA A 123 -13.12 9.31 -22.67
N SER A 124 -14.31 9.74 -22.22
CA SER A 124 -15.28 10.42 -23.08
C SER A 124 -14.67 11.71 -23.63
N GLY A 125 -14.04 12.51 -22.77
CA GLY A 125 -13.37 13.72 -23.16
C GLY A 125 -12.31 13.45 -24.22
N PHE A 126 -11.42 12.49 -24.03
CA PHE A 126 -10.40 12.14 -25.01
C PHE A 126 -11.01 11.75 -26.37
N ALA A 127 -12.04 10.90 -26.37
CA ALA A 127 -12.76 10.52 -27.58
C ALA A 127 -13.38 11.73 -28.29
N ASP A 128 -14.10 12.59 -27.55
CA ASP A 128 -14.74 13.79 -28.09
C ASP A 128 -13.72 14.76 -28.70
N LYS A 129 -12.56 14.95 -28.05
CA LYS A 129 -11.50 15.84 -28.57
C LYS A 129 -10.82 15.25 -29.79
N LEU A 130 -10.74 13.91 -29.93
CA LEU A 130 -10.24 13.29 -31.16
C LEU A 130 -11.20 13.47 -32.34
N ASP A 131 -12.50 13.49 -32.09
CA ASP A 131 -13.53 13.66 -33.11
C ASP A 131 -13.87 15.14 -33.37
N GLU A 132 -13.40 16.05 -32.50
CA GLU A 132 -13.61 17.50 -32.64
C GLU A 132 -13.10 18.01 -34.00
N LEU A 133 -14.00 18.67 -34.73
CA LEU A 133 -13.68 19.35 -35.97
C LEU A 133 -12.99 20.69 -35.70
N ILE A 134 -11.86 20.90 -36.35
CA ILE A 134 -11.15 22.18 -36.38
C ILE A 134 -10.85 22.58 -37.82
N THR A 135 -10.77 23.89 -38.05
CA THR A 135 -10.50 24.45 -39.37
C THR A 135 -9.01 24.72 -39.52
N LEU A 136 -8.42 24.23 -40.61
CA LEU A 136 -7.04 24.53 -41.00
C LEU A 136 -7.01 25.35 -42.30
N ASP A 137 -6.13 26.36 -42.35
CA ASP A 137 -5.79 27.07 -43.58
C ASP A 137 -4.73 26.29 -44.37
N ASN A 138 -5.21 25.47 -45.30
CA ASN A 138 -4.35 24.66 -46.18
C ASN A 138 -3.96 25.40 -47.47
N SER A 139 -4.23 26.71 -47.57
CA SER A 139 -3.90 27.48 -48.76
C SER A 139 -2.38 27.61 -48.96
N SER A 140 -1.97 27.43 -50.21
CA SER A 140 -0.62 27.66 -50.72
C SER A 140 -0.47 29.03 -51.40
N LYS A 141 -1.57 29.77 -51.60
CA LYS A 141 -1.64 31.12 -52.19
C LYS A 141 -2.79 31.92 -51.55
N GLU A 142 -2.74 33.25 -51.64
CA GLU A 142 -3.58 34.29 -50.99
C GLU A 142 -5.12 34.13 -51.03
N ILE A 143 -5.68 33.15 -51.73
CA ILE A 143 -7.09 32.79 -51.60
C ILE A 143 -7.19 31.67 -50.57
N GLY A 144 -7.50 32.05 -49.33
CA GLY A 144 -7.62 31.13 -48.19
C GLY A 144 -8.69 30.07 -48.45
N ASN A 145 -8.26 28.87 -48.84
CA ASN A 145 -9.11 27.69 -48.78
C ASN A 145 -8.89 27.05 -47.41
N THR A 146 -9.97 26.97 -46.66
CA THR A 146 -9.99 26.49 -45.29
C THR A 146 -10.88 25.26 -45.24
N ASN A 147 -10.35 24.18 -44.71
CA ASN A 147 -11.07 22.91 -44.63
C ASN A 147 -11.17 22.48 -43.17
N GLU A 148 -12.29 21.84 -42.84
CA GLU A 148 -12.53 21.24 -41.52
C GLU A 148 -11.98 19.81 -41.49
N TYR A 149 -11.23 19.51 -40.44
CA TYR A 149 -10.67 18.19 -40.18
C TYR A 149 -10.88 17.84 -38.71
N SER A 150 -11.18 16.58 -38.41
CA SER A 150 -11.12 16.11 -37.03
C SER A 150 -9.67 16.05 -36.55
N MET A 151 -9.45 16.11 -35.24
CA MET A 151 -8.12 15.89 -34.66
C MET A 151 -7.54 14.54 -35.10
N LEU A 152 -8.36 13.49 -35.19
CA LEU A 152 -7.92 12.19 -35.69
C LEU A 152 -7.46 12.24 -37.15
N ASN A 153 -8.15 12.98 -38.02
CA ASN A 153 -7.75 13.16 -39.42
C ASN A 153 -6.40 13.87 -39.53
N ILE A 154 -6.18 14.88 -38.69
CA ILE A 154 -4.93 15.64 -38.64
C ILE A 154 -3.79 14.73 -38.16
N LEU A 155 -3.96 14.02 -37.04
CA LEU A 155 -2.99 13.07 -36.51
C LEU A 155 -2.65 11.96 -37.53
N SER A 156 -3.61 11.59 -38.38
CA SER A 156 -3.44 10.59 -39.43
C SER A 156 -2.66 11.07 -40.67
N ASN A 157 -2.26 12.34 -40.74
CA ASN A 157 -1.67 12.94 -41.93
C ASN A 157 -0.55 13.95 -41.59
N ASP A 158 0.71 13.58 -41.87
CA ASP A 158 1.90 14.39 -41.55
C ASP A 158 1.87 15.83 -42.15
N PRO A 159 1.44 16.04 -43.41
CA PRO A 159 1.20 17.39 -43.93
C PRO A 159 0.21 18.21 -43.11
N LEU A 160 -0.92 17.63 -42.69
CA LEU A 160 -1.91 18.33 -41.86
C LEU A 160 -1.35 18.65 -40.47
N MET A 161 -0.63 17.72 -39.84
CA MET A 161 0.07 17.98 -38.58
C MET A 161 1.04 19.16 -38.71
N THR A 162 1.83 19.19 -39.79
CA THR A 162 2.79 20.29 -40.03
C THR A 162 2.09 21.63 -40.20
N ILE A 163 1.00 21.67 -40.97
CA ILE A 163 0.19 22.88 -41.16
C ILE A 163 -0.39 23.35 -39.82
N ALA A 164 -0.99 22.43 -39.05
CA ALA A 164 -1.59 22.74 -37.77
C ALA A 164 -0.57 23.28 -36.76
N SER A 165 0.62 22.67 -36.66
CA SER A 165 1.69 23.14 -35.78
C SER A 165 2.29 24.48 -36.20
N GLN A 166 2.33 24.81 -37.50
CA GLN A 166 2.94 26.06 -37.99
C GLN A 166 1.97 27.23 -38.04
N LYS A 167 0.74 26.98 -38.51
CA LYS A 167 -0.27 28.03 -38.73
C LYS A 167 -1.32 28.09 -37.63
N GLY A 168 -1.39 27.10 -36.74
CA GLY A 168 -2.45 26.97 -35.75
C GLY A 168 -3.76 26.48 -36.36
N TYR A 169 -4.85 26.63 -35.61
CA TYR A 169 -6.19 26.22 -36.04
C TYR A 169 -7.24 27.31 -35.75
N PHE A 170 -8.38 27.20 -36.40
CA PHE A 170 -9.56 28.02 -36.17
C PHE A 170 -10.74 27.15 -35.74
N PRO A 171 -11.74 27.70 -35.02
CA PRO A 171 -12.99 26.99 -34.81
C PRO A 171 -13.71 26.67 -36.15
N PRO A 172 -14.65 25.72 -36.16
CA PRO A 172 -15.49 25.43 -37.32
C PRO A 172 -16.15 26.68 -37.91
N GLN A 173 -16.34 26.72 -39.23
CA GLN A 173 -16.81 27.91 -39.95
C GLN A 173 -18.31 28.12 -39.79
N GLY A 174 -18.72 28.57 -38.60
CA GLY A 174 -20.10 28.92 -38.24
C GLY A 174 -20.31 30.36 -37.78
N LEU A 175 -19.25 31.17 -37.63
CA LEU A 175 -19.36 32.57 -37.21
C LEU A 175 -18.99 33.54 -38.36
N LEU A 176 -20.02 33.95 -39.10
CA LEU A 176 -19.93 34.98 -40.14
C LEU A 176 -19.32 36.28 -39.60
N GLY A 177 -18.17 36.69 -40.15
CA GLY A 177 -17.69 38.08 -40.11
C GLY A 177 -16.67 38.45 -39.03
N VAL A 178 -16.24 37.53 -38.17
CA VAL A 178 -15.21 37.83 -37.16
C VAL A 178 -13.83 37.41 -37.66
N LYS A 179 -12.87 38.34 -37.68
CA LYS A 179 -11.44 37.98 -37.78
C LYS A 179 -11.03 37.25 -36.51
N ILE A 180 -11.00 35.93 -36.56
CA ILE A 180 -10.53 35.10 -35.45
C ILE A 180 -9.03 34.87 -35.65
N ASN A 181 -8.23 35.09 -34.61
CA ASN A 181 -6.82 34.72 -34.63
C ASN A 181 -6.67 33.20 -34.56
N ALA A 182 -5.69 32.65 -35.26
CA ALA A 182 -5.35 31.24 -35.14
C ALA A 182 -4.94 30.93 -33.70
N ARG A 183 -5.41 29.80 -33.18
CA ARG A 183 -5.04 29.26 -31.86
C ARG A 183 -3.89 28.29 -31.98
N ASP A 184 -3.08 28.15 -30.93
CA ASP A 184 -1.96 27.21 -30.92
C ASP A 184 -2.50 25.77 -30.90
N PHE A 185 -2.12 24.99 -31.92
CA PHE A 185 -2.51 23.59 -32.03
C PHE A 185 -1.93 22.71 -30.90
N ASN A 186 -0.79 23.09 -30.32
CA ASN A 186 -0.20 22.33 -29.22
C ASN A 186 -1.11 22.31 -27.99
N GLU A 187 -1.92 23.35 -27.76
CA GLU A 187 -2.92 23.36 -26.68
C GLU A 187 -3.89 22.17 -26.79
N LYS A 188 -4.29 21.78 -28.02
CA LYS A 188 -5.16 20.60 -28.23
C LYS A 188 -4.46 19.30 -27.90
N LEU A 189 -3.18 19.18 -28.25
CA LEU A 189 -2.35 18.02 -27.92
C LEU A 189 -2.15 17.90 -26.40
N GLU A 190 -1.95 19.02 -25.70
CA GLU A 190 -1.84 19.05 -24.24
C GLU A 190 -3.15 18.64 -23.56
N VAL A 191 -4.31 19.04 -24.08
CA VAL A 191 -5.62 18.62 -23.55
C VAL A 191 -5.84 17.11 -23.74
N LEU A 192 -5.43 16.55 -24.88
CA LEU A 192 -5.46 15.10 -25.10
C LEU A 192 -4.53 14.36 -24.12
N ASP A 193 -3.30 14.86 -23.92
CA ASP A 193 -2.34 14.30 -22.96
C ASP A 193 -2.84 14.39 -21.51
N ALA A 194 -3.49 15.49 -21.14
CA ALA A 194 -4.10 15.65 -19.82
C ALA A 194 -5.18 14.59 -19.56
N SER A 195 -6.01 14.29 -20.57
CA SER A 195 -7.04 13.26 -20.47
C SER A 195 -6.41 11.87 -20.26
N VAL A 196 -5.37 11.55 -21.04
CA VAL A 196 -4.60 10.31 -20.88
C VAL A 196 -3.96 10.21 -19.49
N LYS A 197 -3.40 11.32 -18.99
CA LYS A 197 -2.75 11.38 -17.69
C LYS A 197 -3.72 11.11 -16.54
N VAL A 198 -4.96 11.59 -16.62
CA VAL A 198 -6.01 11.30 -15.62
C VAL A 198 -6.29 9.79 -15.60
N MET A 199 -6.59 9.19 -16.75
CA MET A 199 -6.87 7.74 -16.84
C MET A 199 -5.68 6.89 -16.37
N LEU A 200 -4.47 7.30 -16.74
CA LEU A 200 -3.23 6.64 -16.32
C LEU A 200 -2.99 6.76 -14.81
N GLY A 201 -3.36 7.89 -14.20
CA GLY A 201 -3.29 8.09 -12.76
C GLY A 201 -4.19 7.13 -12.00
N GLU A 202 -5.44 7.00 -12.42
CA GLU A 202 -6.42 6.13 -11.77
C GLU A 202 -6.06 4.65 -11.89
N ILE A 203 -5.66 4.17 -13.08
CA ILE A 203 -5.24 2.75 -13.23
C ILE A 203 -3.98 2.43 -12.40
N LYS A 204 -3.02 3.37 -12.32
CA LYS A 204 -1.82 3.22 -11.47
C LYS A 204 -2.18 3.19 -10.00
N GLN A 205 -3.16 3.99 -9.58
CA GLN A 205 -3.66 4.00 -8.21
C GLN A 205 -4.33 2.67 -7.86
N LEU A 206 -5.19 2.13 -8.72
CA LEU A 206 -5.78 0.79 -8.52
C LEU A 206 -4.70 -0.29 -8.40
N LYS A 207 -3.68 -0.23 -9.27
CA LYS A 207 -2.54 -1.15 -9.23
C LYS A 207 -1.74 -1.03 -7.94
N SER A 208 -1.46 0.19 -7.46
CA SER A 208 -0.67 0.41 -6.24
C SER A 208 -1.41 0.00 -4.97
N LEU A 209 -2.75 0.03 -4.99
CA LEU A 209 -3.60 -0.48 -3.93
C LEU A 209 -3.73 -2.01 -3.96
N GLY A 210 -3.20 -2.69 -4.98
CA GLY A 210 -3.27 -4.14 -5.12
C GLY A 210 -4.67 -4.64 -5.52
N CYS A 211 -5.43 -3.83 -6.26
CA CYS A 211 -6.74 -4.22 -6.78
C CYS A 211 -6.59 -5.33 -7.85
N PRO A 212 -7.20 -6.52 -7.68
CA PRO A 212 -7.13 -7.59 -8.68
C PRO A 212 -7.83 -7.25 -10.00
N GLU A 213 -7.33 -7.73 -11.15
CA GLU A 213 -7.98 -7.53 -12.46
C GLU A 213 -9.46 -7.91 -12.46
N LEU A 214 -9.82 -9.03 -11.81
CA LEU A 214 -11.21 -9.49 -11.71
C LEU A 214 -12.14 -8.45 -11.08
N ARG A 215 -11.65 -7.68 -10.11
CA ARG A 215 -12.40 -6.61 -9.43
C ARG A 215 -12.47 -5.35 -10.28
N ALA A 216 -11.35 -4.97 -10.90
CA ALA A 216 -11.26 -3.81 -11.77
C ALA A 216 -11.71 -4.07 -13.22
N LYS A 217 -12.38 -5.19 -13.51
CA LYS A 217 -12.66 -5.64 -14.89
C LYS A 217 -13.36 -4.58 -15.74
N ALA A 218 -14.44 -4.00 -15.23
CA ALA A 218 -15.20 -2.98 -15.97
C ALA A 218 -14.37 -1.71 -16.21
N PHE A 219 -13.63 -1.27 -15.20
CA PHE A 219 -12.71 -0.13 -15.29
C PHE A 219 -11.65 -0.35 -16.38
N ILE A 220 -10.98 -1.51 -16.35
CA ILE A 220 -9.93 -1.87 -17.30
C ILE A 220 -10.51 -2.00 -18.71
N GLN A 221 -11.72 -2.54 -18.83
CA GLN A 221 -12.39 -2.72 -20.12
C GLN A 221 -12.59 -1.38 -20.84
N VAL A 222 -13.03 -0.32 -20.14
CA VAL A 222 -13.19 1.02 -20.74
C VAL A 222 -11.88 1.53 -21.34
N GLY A 223 -10.77 1.39 -20.62
CA GLY A 223 -9.46 1.81 -21.14
C GLY A 223 -8.99 0.95 -22.31
N ARG A 224 -9.19 -0.38 -22.25
CA ARG A 224 -8.85 -1.29 -23.34
C ARG A 224 -9.68 -1.02 -24.59
N ASP A 225 -10.98 -0.77 -24.45
CA ASP A 225 -11.87 -0.44 -25.57
C ASP A 225 -11.47 0.88 -26.21
N LEU A 226 -11.16 1.91 -25.41
CA LEU A 226 -10.65 3.17 -25.93
C LEU A 226 -9.36 3.00 -26.75
N ILE A 227 -8.40 2.22 -26.23
CA ILE A 227 -7.15 1.91 -26.95
C ILE A 227 -7.43 1.13 -28.24
N LEU A 228 -8.30 0.12 -28.16
CA LEU A 228 -8.66 -0.71 -29.31
C LEU A 228 -9.30 0.14 -30.41
N GLU A 229 -10.29 0.97 -30.07
CA GLU A 229 -11.04 1.76 -31.03
C GLU A 229 -10.21 2.92 -31.61
N ARG A 230 -9.41 3.60 -30.78
CA ARG A 230 -8.75 4.85 -31.16
C ARG A 230 -7.29 4.70 -31.57
N TYR A 231 -6.68 3.53 -31.39
CA TYR A 231 -5.26 3.33 -31.68
C TYR A 231 -4.93 1.98 -32.36
N ASP A 232 -5.36 0.87 -31.75
CA ASP A 232 -5.03 -0.47 -32.24
C ASP A 232 -5.99 -0.97 -33.35
N SER A 233 -7.04 -0.21 -33.69
CA SER A 233 -7.99 -0.53 -34.75
C SER A 233 -7.30 -0.61 -36.12
N SER A 234 -7.78 -1.53 -36.96
CA SER A 234 -7.31 -1.73 -38.35
C SER A 234 -7.55 -0.52 -39.25
N ILE A 235 -8.47 0.37 -38.85
CA ILE A 235 -8.82 1.60 -39.58
C ILE A 235 -7.80 2.71 -39.30
N ILE A 236 -7.09 2.64 -38.18
CA ILE A 236 -6.08 3.63 -37.79
C ILE A 236 -4.77 3.36 -38.53
N ASN A 237 -4.32 4.33 -39.32
CA ASN A 237 -3.10 4.19 -40.11
C ASN A 237 -1.83 4.31 -39.25
N ASN A 238 -0.68 3.86 -39.79
CA ASN A 238 0.59 3.89 -39.06
C ASN A 238 1.05 5.32 -38.71
N THR A 239 0.67 6.31 -39.53
CA THR A 239 0.97 7.72 -39.30
C THR A 239 0.29 8.23 -38.03
N ALA A 240 -1.00 7.94 -37.86
CA ALA A 240 -1.78 8.26 -36.66
C ALA A 240 -1.16 7.64 -35.42
N ARG A 241 -0.80 6.36 -35.46
CA ARG A 241 -0.16 5.68 -34.33
C ARG A 241 1.15 6.35 -33.92
N LYS A 242 2.01 6.63 -34.89
CA LYS A 242 3.28 7.35 -34.67
C LYS A 242 3.02 8.73 -34.07
N ASN A 243 2.09 9.50 -34.63
CA ASN A 243 1.83 10.87 -34.19
C ASN A 243 1.17 10.91 -32.81
N ILE A 244 0.30 9.97 -32.47
CA ILE A 244 -0.27 9.83 -31.13
C ILE A 244 0.84 9.51 -30.12
N SER A 245 1.64 8.46 -30.35
CA SER A 245 2.73 8.08 -29.44
C SER A 245 3.79 9.18 -29.29
N THR A 246 4.08 9.93 -30.36
CA THR A 246 5.10 11.00 -30.32
C THR A 246 4.60 12.28 -29.65
N ASN A 247 3.35 12.67 -29.88
CA ASN A 247 2.83 13.98 -29.44
C ASN A 247 2.03 13.92 -28.14
N ILE A 248 1.50 12.75 -27.77
CA ILE A 248 0.77 12.53 -26.52
C ILE A 248 1.70 11.79 -25.55
N LYS A 249 2.40 12.58 -24.71
CA LYS A 249 3.55 12.14 -23.90
C LYS A 249 3.29 10.90 -23.05
N HIS A 250 2.09 10.79 -22.46
CA HIS A 250 1.75 9.70 -21.54
C HIS A 250 1.06 8.51 -22.22
N PHE A 251 0.85 8.55 -23.54
CA PHE A 251 0.00 7.57 -24.23
C PHE A 251 0.58 6.15 -24.21
N ASP A 252 1.87 5.99 -24.47
CA ASP A 252 2.50 4.66 -24.45
C ASP A 252 2.50 4.03 -23.06
N GLU A 253 2.72 4.85 -22.02
CA GLU A 253 2.64 4.40 -20.63
C GLU A 253 1.21 4.02 -20.24
N PHE A 254 0.23 4.82 -20.67
CA PHE A 254 -1.19 4.51 -20.53
C PHE A 254 -1.53 3.16 -21.18
N ARG A 255 -1.11 2.95 -22.43
CA ARG A 255 -1.35 1.70 -23.14
C ARG A 255 -0.78 0.49 -22.42
N GLU A 256 0.47 0.56 -21.96
CA GLU A 256 1.11 -0.54 -21.24
C GLU A 256 0.49 -0.79 -19.87
N ALA A 257 0.00 0.26 -19.18
CA ALA A 257 -0.65 0.12 -17.88
C ALA A 257 -1.96 -0.67 -17.96
N PHE A 258 -2.78 -0.45 -18.99
CA PHE A 258 -4.03 -1.20 -19.21
C PHE A 258 -3.82 -2.59 -19.80
N LYS A 259 -2.78 -2.76 -20.62
CA LYS A 259 -2.43 -4.05 -21.23
C LYS A 259 -1.85 -5.04 -20.21
N ASN A 260 -0.95 -4.58 -19.35
CA ASN A 260 -0.22 -5.42 -18.39
C ASN A 260 -0.73 -5.23 -16.95
N TYR A 261 -2.04 -5.03 -16.79
CA TYR A 261 -2.66 -4.97 -15.47
C TYR A 261 -2.64 -6.38 -14.83
N PRO A 262 -2.20 -6.50 -13.56
CA PRO A 262 -1.98 -7.80 -12.91
C PRO A 262 -3.25 -8.51 -12.44
#